data_AF-A0A7C7JYF2-F1
#
_entry.id   AF-A0A7C7JYF2-F1
#
_cell.length_a   1.000
_cell.length_b   1.000
_cell.length_c   1.000
_cell.angle_alpha   90.00
_cell.angle_beta   90.00
_cell.angle_gamma   90.00
#
_symmetry.space_group_name_H-M   'P 1'
#
loop_
_entity.id
_entity.type
_entity.pdbx_description
1 polymer ?
#
loop_
_entity_poly.entity_id
_entity_poly.type
_entity_poly.pdbx_seq_one_letter_code
_entity_poly.pdbx_strand_id
1 'polypeptide(L)' 'MKKKGTDLIPITVPEVRRLIIRFVLTKVPTVDHALDWSDWRRRHQLVAKLSHYRRRGHDPPIP' A
#
# COMPACT_ATOMS: atom_id res chain seq x y z
N MET A 1 -8.68 -7.46 -27.55
CA MET A 1 -8.56 -7.32 -26.09
C MET A 1 -9.96 -7.44 -25.49
N LYS A 2 -10.29 -8.54 -24.79
CA LYS A 2 -11.68 -8.78 -24.31
C LYS A 2 -12.06 -7.71 -23.26
N LYS A 3 -13.03 -6.85 -23.58
CA LYS A 3 -13.73 -6.04 -22.57
C LYS A 3 -14.59 -7.01 -21.76
N LYS A 4 -14.20 -7.29 -20.51
CA LYS A 4 -15.09 -7.99 -19.56
C LYS A 4 -16.20 -7.01 -19.16
N GLY A 5 -17.42 -7.54 -19.13
CA GLY A 5 -18.67 -6.80 -18.98
C GLY A 5 -18.70 -5.82 -17.81
N THR A 6 -19.53 -4.81 -17.99
CA THR A 6 -19.78 -3.65 -17.13
C THR A 6 -20.52 -4.01 -15.84
N ASP A 7 -20.07 -5.04 -15.11
CA ASP A 7 -20.56 -5.44 -13.78
C ASP A 7 -19.40 -5.59 -12.77
N LEU A 8 -18.40 -4.71 -12.88
CA LEU A 8 -17.28 -4.71 -11.96
C LEU A 8 -17.44 -3.55 -10.98
N ILE A 9 -17.33 -3.86 -9.69
CA ILE A 9 -17.16 -2.83 -8.67
C ILE A 9 -15.91 -1.99 -8.99
N PRO A 10 -15.88 -0.70 -8.61
CA PRO A 10 -14.69 0.12 -8.75
C PRO A 10 -13.48 -0.57 -8.12
N ILE A 11 -12.31 -0.38 -8.72
CA ILE A 11 -11.07 -0.98 -8.20
C ILE A 11 -10.86 -0.54 -6.75
N THR A 12 -10.87 -1.51 -5.84
CA THR A 12 -10.71 -1.25 -4.41
C THR A 12 -9.24 -1.26 -4.04
N VAL A 13 -8.88 -0.62 -2.92
CA VAL A 13 -7.50 -0.65 -2.39
C VAL A 13 -6.97 -2.08 -2.19
N PRO A 14 -7.76 -3.04 -1.64
CA PRO A 14 -7.36 -4.45 -1.60
C PRO A 14 -7.09 -5.07 -2.98
N GLU A 15 -7.87 -4.69 -4.01
CA GLU A 15 -7.72 -5.16 -5.39
C GLU A 15 -6.38 -4.69 -5.98
N VAL A 16 -6.07 -3.40 -5.84
CA VAL A 16 -4.80 -2.81 -6.28
C VAL A 16 -3.63 -3.52 -5.60
N ARG A 17 -3.70 -3.75 -4.29
CA ARG A 17 -2.67 -4.48 -3.54
C ARG A 17 -2.45 -5.89 -4.09
N ARG A 18 -3.52 -6.64 -4.36
CA ARG A 18 -3.46 -8.00 -4.93
C ARG A 18 -2.78 -7.99 -6.30
N LEU A 19 -3.12 -7.02 -7.16
CA LEU A 19 -2.50 -6.88 -8.47
C LEU A 19 -1.02 -6.53 -8.38
N ILE A 20 -0.64 -5.58 -7.53
CA ILE A 20 0.77 -5.22 -7.32
C ILE A 20 1.57 -6.43 -6.83
N ILE A 21 1.07 -7.17 -5.83
CA ILE A 21 1.73 -8.40 -5.36
C ILE A 21 1.90 -9.39 -6.51
N ARG A 22 0.84 -9.62 -7.29
CA ARG A 22 0.87 -10.57 -8.40
C ARG A 22 1.82 -10.18 -9.52
N PHE A 23 1.98 -8.89 -9.81
CA PHE A 23 2.88 -8.43 -10.87
C PHE A 23 4.32 -8.25 -10.39
N VAL A 24 4.52 -7.68 -9.21
CA VAL A 24 5.83 -7.25 -8.70
C VAL A 24 6.54 -8.36 -7.92
N LEU A 25 5.81 -9.17 -7.16
CA LEU A 25 6.40 -10.25 -6.33
C LEU A 25 6.40 -11.60 -7.05
N THR A 26 6.40 -11.60 -8.38
CA THR A 26 6.59 -12.80 -9.21
C THR A 26 7.93 -13.48 -8.96
N LYS A 27 8.93 -12.74 -8.47
CA LYS A 27 10.11 -13.31 -7.82
C LYS A 27 10.09 -12.95 -6.35
N VAL A 28 10.31 -13.95 -5.49
CA VAL A 28 10.45 -13.75 -4.06
C VAL A 28 11.69 -12.89 -3.84
N PRO A 29 11.57 -11.65 -3.32
CA PRO A 29 12.73 -10.84 -2.99
C PRO A 29 13.56 -11.54 -1.92
N THR A 30 14.87 -11.28 -1.89
CA THR A 30 15.70 -11.72 -0.77
C THR A 30 15.13 -11.18 0.54
N VAL A 31 15.40 -11.88 1.65
CA VAL A 31 14.94 -11.46 2.98
C VAL A 31 15.36 -10.02 3.27
N ASP A 32 16.60 -9.65 2.93
CA ASP A 32 17.12 -8.30 3.12
C ASP A 32 16.32 -7.25 2.33
N HIS A 33 16.03 -7.53 1.05
CA HIS A 33 15.22 -6.62 0.24
C HIS A 33 13.78 -6.50 0.76
N ALA A 34 13.21 -7.58 1.30
CA ALA A 34 11.90 -7.54 1.94
C ALA A 34 11.91 -6.70 3.23
N LEU A 35 12.99 -6.78 4.01
CA LEU A 35 13.17 -5.97 5.23
C LEU A 35 13.38 -4.49 4.90
N ASP A 36 14.25 -4.16 3.94
CA ASP A 36 14.48 -2.79 3.46
C ASP A 36 13.19 -2.16 2.95
N TRP A 37 12.42 -2.91 2.16
CA TRP A 37 11.13 -2.47 1.65
C TRP A 37 10.09 -2.26 2.76
N SER A 38 10.12 -3.13 3.79
CA SER A 38 9.26 -3.00 4.98
C SER A 38 9.59 -1.73 5.76
N ASP A 39 10.88 -1.46 5.99
CA ASP A 39 11.36 -0.25 6.67
C ASP A 39 10.99 1.02 5.91
N TRP A 40 11.26 1.04 4.61
CA TRP A 40 10.85 2.15 3.75
C TRP A 40 9.35 2.42 3.85
N ARG A 41 8.52 1.36 3.77
CA ARG A 41 7.06 1.50 3.84
C ARG A 41 6.59 1.99 5.20
N ARG A 42 7.13 1.47 6.30
CA ARG A 42 6.78 1.92 7.66
C ARG A 42 7.11 3.39 7.88
N ARG A 43 8.27 3.85 7.40
CA ARG A 43 8.63 5.28 7.42
C ARG A 43 7.60 6.13 6.65
N HIS A 44 7.22 5.69 5.45
CA HIS A 44 6.20 6.40 4.66
C HIS A 44 4.81 6.39 5.30
N GLN A 45 4.42 5.28 5.95
CA GLN A 45 3.17 5.21 6.72
C GLN A 45 3.17 6.19 7.89
N LEU A 46 4.29 6.30 8.62
CA LEU A 46 4.43 7.29 9.68
C LEU A 46 4.25 8.71 9.12
N VAL A 47 4.92 9.04 8.01
CA VAL A 47 4.77 10.35 7.35
C VAL A 47 3.31 10.60 6.95
N ALA A 48 2.65 9.64 6.32
CA ALA A 48 1.23 9.77 5.95
C ALA A 48 0.32 9.96 7.17
N LYS A 49 0.56 9.22 8.26
CA LYS A 49 -0.14 9.37 9.54
C LYS A 49 0.07 10.79 10.08
N LEU A 50 1.31 11.25 10.21
CA LEU A 50 1.62 12.59 10.69
C LEU A 50 0.97 13.69 9.83
N SER A 51 1.03 13.59 8.50
CA SER A 51 0.36 14.52 7.59
C SER A 51 -1.16 14.50 7.77
N HIS A 52 -1.77 13.33 7.94
CA HIS A 52 -3.20 13.20 8.19
C HIS A 52 -3.62 13.90 9.48
N TYR A 53 -2.91 13.64 10.58
CA TYR A 53 -3.20 14.21 11.89
C TYR A 53 -2.95 15.72 11.93
N ARG A 54 -1.84 16.19 11.34
CA ARG A 54 -1.57 17.62 11.15
C ARG A 54 -2.70 18.33 10.40
N ARG A 55 -3.21 17.71 9.32
CA ARG A 55 -4.34 18.26 8.55
C ARG A 55 -5.66 18.25 9.33
N ARG A 56 -5.83 17.29 10.25
CA ARG A 56 -7.03 17.15 11.09
C ARG A 56 -6.98 18.01 12.36
N GLY A 57 -5.85 18.63 12.70
CA GLY A 57 -5.70 19.42 13.93
C GLY A 57 -5.72 18.59 15.20
N HIS A 58 -5.49 17.28 15.09
CA HIS A 58 -5.45 16.34 16.21
C HIS A 58 -4.05 15.75 16.34
N ASP A 59 -3.65 15.41 17.56
CA ASP A 59 -2.41 14.70 17.77
C ASP A 59 -2.51 13.23 17.30
N PRO A 60 -1.48 12.71 16.61
CA PRO A 60 -1.44 11.30 16.27
C PRO A 60 -1.42 10.46 17.56
N PRO A 61 -2.15 9.33 17.61
CA PRO A 61 -2.09 8.43 18.75
C PRO A 61 -0.64 7.96 18.89
N ILE A 62 -0.12 8.14 20.11
CA ILE A 62 1.21 7.72 20.54
C ILE A 62 1.32 6.21 20.27
N PRO A 63 2.41 5.74 19.63
CA PRO A 63 2.61 4.31 19.41
C PRO A 63 2.72 3.53 20.72
#